data_AF-A0A973R826-F1
#
_entry.id   AF-A0A973R826-F1
#
_cell.length_a   1.000
_cell.length_b   1.000
_cell.length_c   1.000
_cell.angle_alpha   90.00
_cell.angle_beta   90.00
_cell.angle_gamma   90.00
#
_symmetry.space_group_name_H-M   'P 1'
#
loop_
_entity.id
_entity.type
_entity.pdbx_description
1 polymer ?
#
loop_
_entity_poly.entity_id
_entity_poly.type
_entity_poly.pdbx_seq_one_letter_code
_entity_poly.pdbx_strand_id
1 'polypeptide(L)'
;MVLRITAAAQRRLREIQIQLLLARRAAELTQTSLSSLAGVSTRALQAWEKGSDAPNVDHLLCWVRELGFRIVITESAGGSTAPMVAELQDGDSWEAREMRRLALPLRARRRERKLSQADLGLLIGVSRSSLQRWEDGNMFPRSIALIVWADRLGYSVGLEPVDL
;
A
#
# COMPACT_ATOMS: atom_id res chain seq x y z
N MET A 1 14.96 11.44 -10.16
CA MET A 1 13.98 10.53 -10.80
C MET A 1 12.59 10.93 -10.35
N VAL A 2 11.59 10.91 -11.25
CA VAL A 2 10.20 11.29 -10.96
C VAL A 2 9.31 10.05 -11.13
N LEU A 3 8.46 9.78 -10.14
CA LEU A 3 7.51 8.67 -10.16
C LEU A 3 6.59 8.75 -11.38
N ARG A 4 6.46 7.67 -12.13
CA ARG A 4 5.65 7.59 -13.35
C ARG A 4 4.21 7.20 -13.02
N ILE A 5 3.47 8.14 -12.45
CA ILE A 5 2.08 7.97 -12.04
C ILE A 5 1.18 7.82 -13.28
N THR A 6 0.29 6.81 -13.26
CA THR A 6 -0.70 6.56 -14.30
C THR A 6 -2.09 7.01 -13.82
N ALA A 7 -2.99 7.32 -14.77
CA ALA A 7 -4.38 7.63 -14.45
C ALA A 7 -5.09 6.46 -13.75
N ALA A 8 -4.74 5.22 -14.11
CA ALA A 8 -5.22 4.01 -13.43
C ALA A 8 -4.77 3.98 -11.96
N ALA A 9 -3.50 4.29 -11.67
CA ALA A 9 -2.99 4.35 -10.31
C ALA A 9 -3.66 5.46 -9.47
N GLN A 10 -3.89 6.64 -10.06
CA GLN A 10 -4.62 7.72 -9.39
C GLN A 10 -6.07 7.34 -9.08
N ARG A 11 -6.76 6.74 -10.04
CA ARG A 11 -8.12 6.25 -9.86
C ARG A 11 -8.17 5.21 -8.74
N ARG A 12 -7.23 4.26 -8.75
CA ARG A 12 -7.20 3.20 -7.74
C ARG A 12 -6.92 3.74 -6.34
N LEU A 13 -6.01 4.69 -6.20
CA LEU A 13 -5.78 5.39 -4.93
C LEU A 13 -7.07 6.05 -4.44
N ARG A 14 -7.78 6.73 -5.34
CA ARG A 14 -9.01 7.43 -4.98
C ARG A 14 -10.11 6.47 -4.55
N GLU A 15 -10.24 5.33 -5.22
CA GLU A 15 -11.17 4.26 -4.84
C GLU A 15 -10.88 3.74 -3.43
N ILE A 16 -9.62 3.44 -3.11
CA ILE A 16 -9.22 3.00 -1.75
C ILE A 16 -9.57 4.07 -0.71
N GLN A 17 -9.25 5.35 -0.96
CA GLN A 17 -9.59 6.44 -0.04
C GLN A 17 -11.11 6.57 0.18
N ILE A 18 -11.91 6.41 -0.89
CA ILE A 18 -13.37 6.45 -0.79
C ILE A 18 -13.89 5.24 -0.01
N GLN A 19 -13.35 4.04 -0.24
CA GLN A 19 -13.73 2.84 0.51
C GLN A 19 -13.46 3.01 2.01
N LEU A 20 -12.30 3.54 2.40
CA LEU A 20 -11.97 3.79 3.81
C LEU A 20 -12.82 4.92 4.42
N LEU A 21 -13.13 5.97 3.66
CA LEU A 21 -14.07 7.00 4.09
C LEU A 21 -15.46 6.40 4.38
N LEU A 22 -15.97 5.55 3.49
CA LEU A 22 -17.27 4.92 3.66
C LEU A 22 -17.26 3.92 4.82
N ALA A 23 -16.20 3.12 4.97
CA ALA A 23 -16.01 2.21 6.09
C ALA A 23 -15.99 2.95 7.44
N ARG A 24 -15.24 4.06 7.54
CA ARG A 24 -15.25 4.90 8.75
C ARG A 24 -16.66 5.37 9.09
N ARG A 25 -17.41 5.84 8.09
CA ARG A 25 -18.79 6.33 8.30
C ARG A 25 -19.73 5.21 8.73
N ALA A 26 -19.61 4.03 8.16
CA ALA A 26 -20.39 2.85 8.54
C ALA A 26 -20.07 2.38 9.96
N ALA A 27 -18.82 2.54 10.41
CA ALA A 27 -18.39 2.31 11.79
C ALA A 27 -18.73 3.47 12.75
N GLU A 28 -19.43 4.52 12.28
CA GLU A 28 -19.81 5.71 13.05
C GLU A 28 -18.65 6.44 13.75
N LEU A 29 -17.41 6.21 13.29
CA LEU A 29 -16.23 6.84 13.86
C LEU A 29 -16.10 8.28 13.40
N THR A 30 -15.88 9.21 14.33
CA THR A 30 -15.52 10.58 13.97
C THR A 30 -14.11 10.64 13.37
N GLN A 31 -13.81 11.69 12.60
CA GLN A 31 -12.44 11.90 12.10
C GLN A 31 -11.43 12.04 13.24
N THR A 32 -11.82 12.66 14.37
CA THR A 32 -10.96 12.80 15.55
C THR A 32 -10.71 11.47 16.25
N SER A 33 -11.74 10.63 16.37
CA SER A 33 -11.61 9.29 16.96
C SER A 33 -10.68 8.41 16.12
N LEU A 34 -10.90 8.34 14.80
CA LEU A 34 -10.07 7.52 13.93
C LEU A 34 -8.63 8.04 13.81
N SER A 35 -8.44 9.36 13.75
CA SER A 35 -7.09 9.94 13.66
C SER A 35 -6.28 9.63 14.92
N SER A 36 -6.92 9.69 16.10
CA SER A 36 -6.32 9.29 17.36
C SER A 36 -5.93 7.81 17.39
N LEU A 37 -6.81 6.92 16.91
CA LEU A 37 -6.53 5.48 16.82
C LEU A 37 -5.38 5.17 15.86
N ALA A 38 -5.37 5.83 14.70
CA ALA A 38 -4.35 5.62 13.67
C ALA A 38 -3.03 6.37 13.95
N GLY A 39 -2.94 7.15 15.03
CA GLY A 39 -1.75 7.92 15.41
C GLY A 39 -1.42 9.08 14.45
N VAL A 40 -2.42 9.69 13.81
CA VAL A 40 -2.26 10.76 12.82
C VAL A 40 -3.04 12.01 13.21
N SER A 41 -2.69 13.15 12.62
CA SER A 41 -3.50 14.36 12.83
C SER A 41 -4.87 14.25 12.13
N THR A 42 -5.92 14.79 12.75
CA THR A 42 -7.26 14.90 12.13
C THR A 42 -7.22 15.65 10.80
N ARG A 43 -6.32 16.64 10.66
CA ARG A 43 -6.10 17.38 9.41
C ARG A 43 -5.57 16.47 8.30
N ALA A 44 -4.60 15.61 8.60
CA ALA A 44 -4.05 14.66 7.63
C ALA A 44 -5.13 13.69 7.16
N LEU A 45 -5.85 13.06 8.10
CA LEU A 45 -6.97 12.17 7.77
C LEU A 45 -8.02 12.87 6.91
N GLN A 46 -8.39 14.11 7.25
CA GLN A 46 -9.35 14.89 6.46
C GLN A 46 -8.85 15.14 5.03
N ALA A 47 -7.57 15.47 4.86
CA ALA A 47 -6.97 15.69 3.54
C ALA A 47 -6.96 14.40 2.71
N TRP A 48 -6.68 13.26 3.34
CA TRP A 48 -6.71 11.96 2.67
C TRP A 48 -8.13 11.55 2.25
N GLU A 49 -9.12 11.72 3.12
CA GLU A 49 -10.52 11.43 2.79
C GLU A 49 -11.04 12.32 1.64
N LYS A 50 -10.64 13.59 1.62
CA LYS A 50 -10.95 14.53 0.52
C LYS A 50 -10.17 14.23 -0.77
N GLY A 51 -9.07 13.47 -0.68
CA GLY A 51 -8.19 13.17 -1.81
C GLY A 51 -7.29 14.34 -2.22
N SER A 52 -7.20 15.38 -1.38
CA SER A 52 -6.27 16.50 -1.59
C SER A 52 -4.83 16.13 -1.24
N ASP A 53 -4.64 15.04 -0.50
CA ASP A 53 -3.33 14.46 -0.18
C ASP A 53 -3.45 12.93 -0.07
N ALA A 54 -2.32 12.23 0.07
CA ALA A 54 -2.27 10.78 0.19
C ALA A 54 -1.29 10.34 1.29
N PRO A 55 -1.64 9.32 2.09
CA PRO A 55 -0.74 8.79 3.11
C PRO A 55 0.47 8.07 2.49
N ASN A 56 1.55 7.97 3.26
CA ASN A 56 2.56 6.94 3.04
C ASN A 56 1.98 5.56 3.42
N VAL A 57 2.61 4.48 2.96
CA VAL A 57 2.08 3.12 3.17
C VAL A 57 1.97 2.76 4.66
N ASP A 58 2.90 3.18 5.52
CA ASP A 58 2.80 3.00 6.98
C ASP A 58 1.49 3.57 7.55
N HIS A 59 1.18 4.82 7.23
CA HIS A 59 -0.06 5.46 7.68
C HIS A 59 -1.31 4.85 7.02
N LEU A 60 -1.21 4.42 5.76
CA LEU A 60 -2.29 3.70 5.10
C LEU A 60 -2.54 2.36 5.81
N LEU A 61 -1.48 1.65 6.22
CA LEU A 61 -1.57 0.40 6.97
C LEU A 61 -2.26 0.59 8.32
N CYS A 62 -1.92 1.65 9.07
CA CYS A 62 -2.65 1.99 10.29
C CYS A 62 -4.13 2.28 9.99
N TRP A 63 -4.42 3.12 8.99
CA TRP A 63 -5.79 3.49 8.65
C TRP A 63 -6.66 2.28 8.25
N VAL A 64 -6.15 1.37 7.41
CA VAL A 64 -6.92 0.17 7.03
C VAL A 64 -7.16 -0.73 8.25
N ARG A 65 -6.15 -0.88 9.12
CA ARG A 65 -6.23 -1.75 10.31
C ARG A 65 -7.30 -1.26 11.29
N GLU A 66 -7.30 0.03 11.60
CA GLU A 66 -8.29 0.62 12.52
C GLU A 66 -9.74 0.53 11.99
N LEU A 67 -9.91 0.24 10.70
CA LEU A 67 -11.22 0.02 10.07
C LEU A 67 -11.53 -1.46 9.81
N GLY A 68 -10.71 -2.40 10.29
CA GLY A 68 -10.92 -3.84 10.12
C GLY A 68 -10.60 -4.36 8.72
N PHE A 69 -9.70 -3.68 7.99
CA PHE A 69 -9.23 -4.10 6.67
C PHE A 69 -7.74 -4.38 6.66
N ARG A 70 -7.32 -5.15 5.66
CA ARG A 70 -5.92 -5.30 5.25
C ARG A 70 -5.75 -4.89 3.79
N ILE A 71 -4.55 -4.40 3.45
CA ILE A 71 -4.19 -4.19 2.04
C ILE A 71 -3.90 -5.54 1.40
N VAL A 72 -4.31 -5.76 0.16
CA VAL A 72 -3.93 -6.95 -0.60
C VAL A 72 -3.36 -6.60 -1.97
N ILE A 73 -2.51 -7.48 -2.50
CA ILE A 73 -2.00 -7.40 -3.87
C ILE A 73 -2.66 -8.53 -4.64
N THR A 74 -3.47 -8.23 -5.65
CA THR A 74 -4.29 -9.19 -6.41
C THR A 74 -3.92 -9.14 -7.88
N GLU A 75 -3.92 -10.27 -8.60
CA GLU A 75 -3.63 -10.23 -10.04
C GLU A 75 -4.75 -9.53 -10.79
N SER A 76 -4.40 -8.60 -11.67
CA SER A 76 -5.41 -7.84 -12.44
C SER A 76 -6.23 -8.72 -13.39
N ALA A 77 -5.78 -9.96 -13.67
CA ALA A 77 -6.46 -10.92 -14.55
C ALA A 77 -7.33 -11.96 -13.80
N GLY A 78 -7.60 -11.76 -12.50
CA GLY A 78 -8.48 -12.64 -11.72
C GLY A 78 -7.81 -13.84 -11.06
N GLY A 79 -6.47 -13.84 -10.97
CA GLY A 79 -5.70 -14.82 -10.19
C GLY A 79 -5.68 -14.48 -8.70
N SER A 80 -5.95 -15.49 -7.87
CA SER A 80 -5.74 -15.41 -6.41
C SER A 80 -4.24 -15.39 -6.11
N THR A 81 -3.77 -14.38 -5.38
CA THR A 81 -2.44 -14.42 -4.80
C THR A 81 -2.48 -15.30 -3.55
N ALA A 82 -1.75 -16.41 -3.58
CA ALA A 82 -1.62 -17.27 -2.41
C ALA A 82 -1.12 -16.45 -1.20
N PRO A 83 -1.58 -16.73 0.02
CA PRO A 83 -1.09 -16.06 1.21
C PRO A 83 0.40 -16.38 1.40
N MET A 84 1.27 -15.46 0.99
CA MET A 84 2.69 -15.54 1.28
C MET A 84 2.95 -14.99 2.68
N VAL A 85 3.48 -15.83 3.56
CA VAL A 85 3.91 -15.45 4.91
C VAL A 85 5.27 -14.76 4.80
N ALA A 86 5.37 -13.53 5.29
CA ALA A 86 6.66 -12.87 5.44
C ALA A 86 7.40 -13.47 6.65
N GLU A 87 8.67 -13.78 6.49
CA GLU A 87 9.53 -14.22 7.60
C GLU A 87 9.57 -13.14 8.69
N LEU A 88 9.46 -13.59 9.94
CA LEU A 88 9.63 -12.75 11.12
C LEU A 88 11.12 -12.39 11.25
N GLN A 89 11.44 -11.10 11.34
CA GLN A 89 12.75 -10.66 11.81
C GLN A 89 12.58 -10.06 13.21
N ASP A 90 13.55 -10.30 14.08
CA ASP A 90 13.49 -9.82 15.46
C ASP A 90 13.45 -8.29 15.51
N GLY A 91 12.51 -7.74 16.28
CA GLY A 91 12.37 -6.30 16.52
C GLY A 91 11.58 -5.52 15.48
N ASP A 92 10.96 -6.16 14.48
CA ASP A 92 10.16 -5.45 13.48
C ASP A 92 8.86 -4.87 14.03
N SER A 93 8.53 -3.66 13.57
CA SER A 93 7.18 -3.11 13.72
C SER A 93 6.16 -3.94 12.91
N TRP A 94 4.89 -3.84 13.26
CA TRP A 94 3.83 -4.49 12.50
C TRP A 94 3.77 -3.98 11.04
N GLU A 95 3.96 -2.68 10.84
CA GLU A 95 3.94 -2.02 9.53
C GLU A 95 5.08 -2.53 8.63
N ALA A 96 6.28 -2.72 9.19
CA ALA A 96 7.43 -3.24 8.44
C ALA A 96 7.18 -4.68 7.95
N ARG A 97 6.63 -5.53 8.81
CA ARG A 97 6.23 -6.90 8.45
C ARG A 97 5.19 -6.90 7.35
N GLU A 98 4.20 -6.03 7.46
CA GLU A 98 3.10 -5.93 6.50
C GLU A 98 3.57 -5.36 5.15
N MET A 99 4.49 -4.39 5.16
CA MET A 99 5.14 -3.89 3.95
C MET A 99 5.92 -5.01 3.23
N ARG A 100 6.66 -5.85 3.96
CA ARG A 100 7.34 -7.01 3.36
C ARG A 100 6.33 -8.00 2.77
N ARG A 101 5.23 -8.28 3.47
CA ARG A 101 4.15 -9.14 2.96
C ARG A 101 3.58 -8.61 1.64
N LEU A 102 3.33 -7.31 1.53
CA LEU A 102 2.88 -6.67 0.28
C LEU A 102 3.94 -6.71 -0.82
N ALA A 103 5.23 -6.61 -0.46
CA ALA A 103 6.32 -6.64 -1.41
C ALA A 103 6.60 -8.04 -1.98
N LEU A 104 6.30 -9.12 -1.25
CA LEU A 104 6.58 -10.49 -1.67
C LEU A 104 6.05 -10.86 -3.07
N PRO A 105 4.74 -10.72 -3.39
CA PRO A 105 4.23 -11.03 -4.71
C PRO A 105 4.83 -10.12 -5.80
N LEU A 106 5.10 -8.86 -5.48
CA LEU A 106 5.71 -7.90 -6.41
C LEU A 106 7.16 -8.28 -6.73
N ARG A 107 7.94 -8.66 -5.72
CA ARG A 107 9.32 -9.14 -5.87
C ARG A 107 9.37 -10.44 -6.66
N ALA A 108 8.45 -11.37 -6.39
CA ALA A 108 8.34 -12.62 -7.13
C ALA A 108 8.07 -12.36 -8.62
N ARG A 109 7.04 -11.56 -8.94
CA ARG A 109 6.70 -11.23 -10.32
C ARG A 109 7.79 -10.46 -11.05
N ARG A 110 8.48 -9.54 -10.37
CA ARG A 110 9.65 -8.86 -10.95
C ARG A 110 10.71 -9.86 -11.39
N ARG A 111 11.01 -10.86 -10.54
CA ARG A 111 11.99 -11.93 -10.83
C ARG A 111 11.52 -12.86 -11.95
N GLU A 112 10.24 -13.24 -11.98
CA GLU A 112 9.65 -14.01 -13.08
C GLU A 112 9.82 -13.31 -14.43
N ARG A 113 9.65 -11.98 -14.44
CA ARG A 113 9.88 -11.13 -15.62
C ARG A 113 11.36 -10.82 -15.89
N LYS A 114 12.28 -11.42 -15.12
CA LYS A 114 13.74 -11.24 -15.22
C LYS A 114 14.19 -9.77 -15.11
N LEU A 115 13.44 -8.94 -14.40
CA LEU A 115 13.78 -7.53 -14.18
C LEU A 115 14.69 -7.39 -12.97
N SER A 116 15.80 -6.66 -13.11
CA SER A 116 16.57 -6.19 -11.95
C SER A 116 15.81 -5.11 -11.18
N GLN A 117 16.27 -4.79 -9.97
CA GLN A 117 15.73 -3.65 -9.22
C GLN A 117 16.01 -2.32 -9.95
N ALA A 118 17.10 -2.22 -10.71
CA ALA A 118 17.39 -1.03 -11.50
C ALA A 118 16.39 -0.90 -12.67
N ASP A 119 16.09 -2.00 -13.35
CA ASP A 119 15.13 -2.00 -14.47
C ASP A 119 13.75 -1.60 -14.00
N LEU A 120 13.24 -2.22 -12.93
CA LEU A 120 11.92 -1.86 -12.40
C LEU A 120 11.93 -0.44 -11.83
N GLY A 121 13.01 -0.02 -11.18
CA GLY A 121 13.18 1.36 -10.71
C GLY A 121 13.02 2.38 -11.84
N LEU A 122 13.66 2.14 -12.99
CA LEU A 122 13.51 2.98 -14.19
C LEU A 122 12.06 2.98 -14.72
N LEU A 123 11.41 1.81 -14.73
CA LEU A 123 10.03 1.64 -15.19
C LEU A 123 9.00 2.39 -14.33
N ILE A 124 9.18 2.43 -13.00
CA ILE A 124 8.26 3.14 -12.09
C ILE A 124 8.72 4.57 -11.75
N GLY A 125 9.97 4.92 -12.07
CA GLY A 125 10.53 6.25 -11.83
C GLY A 125 11.13 6.46 -10.44
N VAL A 126 11.74 5.42 -9.84
CA VAL A 126 12.50 5.52 -8.57
C VAL A 126 13.89 4.87 -8.67
N SER A 127 14.80 5.26 -7.79
CA SER A 127 16.14 4.65 -7.79
C SER A 127 16.09 3.17 -7.42
N ARG A 128 17.07 2.39 -7.89
CA ARG A 128 17.31 1.01 -7.45
C ARG A 128 17.36 0.90 -5.92
N SER A 129 18.03 1.84 -5.24
CA SER A 129 18.15 1.86 -3.78
C SER A 129 16.82 2.10 -3.06
N SER A 130 15.91 2.89 -3.63
CA SER A 130 14.57 3.05 -3.07
C SER A 130 13.75 1.79 -3.26
N LEU A 131 13.76 1.19 -4.45
CA LEU A 131 13.04 -0.05 -4.70
C LEU A 131 13.56 -1.20 -3.82
N GLN A 132 14.88 -1.32 -3.63
CA GLN A 132 15.46 -2.30 -2.72
C GLN A 132 14.91 -2.12 -1.30
N ARG A 133 14.96 -0.89 -0.76
CA ARG A 133 14.45 -0.63 0.60
C ARG A 133 12.95 -0.88 0.73
N TRP A 134 12.16 -0.70 -0.32
CA TRP A 134 10.75 -1.06 -0.33
C TRP A 134 10.55 -2.58 -0.31
N GLU A 135 11.30 -3.32 -1.12
CA GLU A 135 11.25 -4.79 -1.14
C GLU A 135 11.66 -5.42 0.19
N ASP A 136 12.65 -4.80 0.86
CA ASP A 136 13.16 -5.27 2.14
C ASP A 136 12.31 -4.79 3.33
N GLY A 137 11.29 -3.95 3.11
CA GLY A 137 10.46 -3.38 4.19
C GLY A 137 11.16 -2.33 5.06
N ASN A 138 12.36 -1.90 4.68
CA ASN A 138 13.19 -0.92 5.40
C ASN A 138 12.79 0.54 5.13
N MET A 139 11.84 0.77 4.21
CA MET A 139 11.31 2.09 3.90
C MET A 139 9.91 1.97 3.30
N PHE A 140 8.99 2.85 3.71
CA PHE A 140 7.63 2.88 3.19
C PHE A 140 7.53 3.78 1.96
N PRO A 141 7.01 3.29 0.82
CA PRO A 141 6.66 4.15 -0.30
C PRO A 141 5.47 5.06 0.04
N ARG A 142 5.28 6.11 -0.75
CA ARG A 142 3.96 6.78 -0.83
C ARG A 142 2.92 5.77 -1.32
N SER A 143 1.67 5.87 -0.86
CA SER A 143 0.60 4.94 -1.30
C SER A 143 0.46 4.87 -2.82
N ILE A 144 0.54 6.01 -3.51
CA ILE A 144 0.50 6.05 -4.98
C ILE A 144 1.68 5.29 -5.63
N ALA A 145 2.85 5.26 -4.99
CA ALA A 145 4.01 4.54 -5.53
C ALA A 145 3.86 3.02 -5.37
N LEU A 146 3.26 2.54 -4.27
CA LEU A 146 2.89 1.12 -4.14
C LEU A 146 1.91 0.70 -5.24
N ILE A 147 0.91 1.54 -5.53
CA ILE A 147 -0.08 1.27 -6.58
C ILE A 147 0.58 1.24 -7.96
N VAL A 148 1.44 2.21 -8.29
CA VAL A 148 2.21 2.21 -9.55
C VAL A 148 3.10 0.96 -9.65
N TRP A 149 3.74 0.56 -8.55
CA TRP A 149 4.59 -0.63 -8.51
C TRP A 149 3.78 -1.90 -8.80
N ALA A 150 2.64 -2.08 -8.14
CA ALA A 150 1.73 -3.19 -8.39
C ALA A 150 1.24 -3.20 -9.86
N ASP A 151 0.75 -2.07 -10.35
CA ASP A 151 0.23 -1.89 -11.72
C ASP A 151 1.26 -2.29 -12.79
N ARG A 152 2.52 -1.83 -12.66
CA ARG A 152 3.58 -2.19 -13.62
C ARG A 152 3.91 -3.68 -13.65
N LEU A 153 3.62 -4.39 -12.58
CA LEU A 153 3.81 -5.83 -12.49
C LEU A 153 2.54 -6.62 -12.81
N GLY A 154 1.44 -5.98 -13.20
CA GLY A 154 0.19 -6.63 -13.54
C GLY A 154 -0.68 -7.00 -12.34
N TYR A 155 -0.48 -6.31 -11.21
CA TYR A 155 -1.29 -6.44 -10.00
C TYR A 155 -2.12 -5.18 -9.74
N SER A 156 -3.14 -5.34 -8.91
CA SER A 156 -3.91 -4.26 -8.30
C SER A 156 -3.76 -4.30 -6.78
N VAL A 157 -3.77 -3.13 -6.14
CA VAL A 157 -3.81 -2.98 -4.69
C VAL A 157 -5.27 -2.96 -4.25
N GLY A 158 -5.68 -3.76 -3.27
CA GLY A 158 -7.04 -3.82 -2.77
C GLY A 158 -7.15 -3.79 -1.26
N LEU A 159 -8.39 -3.82 -0.79
CA LEU A 159 -8.74 -3.94 0.62
C LEU A 159 -9.55 -5.22 0.80
N GLU A 160 -9.19 -6.01 1.81
CA GLU A 160 -9.97 -7.16 2.26
C GLU A 160 -10.35 -6.97 3.73
N PRO A 161 -11.59 -7.29 4.13
CA PRO A 161 -11.94 -7.38 5.54
C PRO A 161 -11.04 -8.41 6.25
N VAL A 162 -10.67 -8.11 7.50
CA VAL A 162 -10.02 -9.06 8.39
C VAL A 162 -11.08 -9.48 9.39
N ASP A 163 -11.43 -10.76 9.42
CA ASP A 163 -12.24 -11.31 10.50
C ASP A 163 -11.41 -11.18 11.79
N LEU A 164 -11.87 -10.33 12.71
CA LEU A 164 -11.28 -10.14 14.04
C LEU A 164 -11.87 -11.15 15.04
#